data_AF-A0A963W2Q4-F1
#
_entry.id   AF-A0A963W2Q4-F1
#
_cell.length_a   1.000
_cell.length_b   1.000
_cell.length_c   1.000
_cell.angle_alpha   90.00
_cell.angle_beta   90.00
_cell.angle_gamma   90.00
#
_symmetry.space_group_name_H-M   'P 1'
#
loop_
_entity.id
_entity.type
_entity.pdbx_description
1 polymer ?
#
loop_
_entity_poly.entity_id
_entity_poly.type
_entity_poly.pdbx_seq_one_letter_code
_entity_poly.pdbx_strand_id
1 'polypeptide(L)'
;PFAIRFHLGRHVEATLAEGKRSASLLLHDGSLWQFATGAESLEIDESLWVDGNGRPHPVQQLVIQGMASRGGGNFAWLLKKMG
;
A
#
# COMPACT_ATOMS: atom_id res chain seq x y z
N PRO A 1 7.49 10.36 14.86
CA PRO A 1 7.54 9.70 13.53
C PRO A 1 6.54 8.56 13.48
N PHE A 2 5.90 8.33 12.33
CA PHE A 2 5.07 7.16 12.08
C PHE A 2 5.33 6.62 10.68
N ALA A 3 4.97 5.36 10.48
CA ALA A 3 4.84 4.74 9.16
C ALA A 3 3.66 3.76 9.18
N ILE A 4 2.65 4.02 8.37
CA ILE A 4 1.48 3.16 8.16
C ILE A 4 1.78 2.30 6.95
N ARG A 5 1.71 0.97 7.13
CA ARG A 5 2.10 -0.02 6.13
C ARG A 5 0.89 -0.86 5.72
N PHE A 6 0.69 -0.97 4.41
CA PHE A 6 -0.32 -1.83 3.81
C PHE A 6 0.41 -2.92 3.01
N HIS A 7 0.52 -4.10 3.61
CA HIS A 7 1.17 -5.25 2.99
C HIS A 7 0.30 -5.80 1.87
N LEU A 8 0.88 -5.98 0.68
CA LEU A 8 0.14 -6.50 -0.46
C LEU A 8 0.18 -8.02 -0.48
N GLY A 9 -0.91 -8.61 -1.01
CA GLY A 9 -0.98 -10.03 -1.25
C GLY A 9 0.03 -10.48 -2.31
N ARG A 10 0.27 -11.80 -2.36
CA ARG A 10 1.08 -12.40 -3.42
C ARG A 10 0.50 -12.05 -4.79
N HIS A 11 1.38 -11.78 -5.76
CA HIS A 11 1.02 -11.50 -7.15
C HIS A 11 0.20 -10.22 -7.39
N VAL A 12 0.11 -9.33 -6.40
CA VAL A 12 -0.39 -7.97 -6.62
C VAL A 12 0.74 -7.12 -7.17
N GLU A 13 0.53 -6.52 -8.34
CA GLU A 13 1.47 -5.59 -8.96
C GLU A 13 1.06 -4.16 -8.62
N ALA A 14 1.90 -3.44 -7.88
CA ALA A 14 1.66 -2.05 -7.52
C ALA A 14 2.43 -1.08 -8.41
N THR A 15 1.75 -0.04 -8.90
CA THR A 15 2.38 1.06 -9.63
C THR A 15 1.97 2.39 -9.01
N LEU A 16 2.94 3.21 -8.61
CA LEU A 16 2.67 4.57 -8.11
C LEU A 16 2.17 5.45 -9.25
N ALA A 17 1.12 6.22 -8.97
CA ALA A 17 0.66 7.26 -9.87
C ALA A 17 1.62 8.45 -9.89
N GLU A 18 1.53 9.26 -10.94
CA GLU A 18 2.16 10.57 -10.99
C GLU A 18 1.72 11.43 -9.80
N GLY A 19 2.66 12.16 -9.20
CA GLY A 19 2.42 12.91 -7.95
C GLY A 19 2.44 12.06 -6.67
N LYS A 20 2.59 10.73 -6.75
CA LYS A 20 2.80 9.82 -5.61
C LYS A 20 1.73 9.91 -4.51
N ARG A 21 0.47 10.17 -4.86
CA ARG A 21 -0.66 10.19 -3.90
C ARG A 21 -1.63 9.02 -4.05
N SER A 22 -1.35 8.13 -4.98
CA SER A 22 -2.12 6.90 -5.21
C SER A 22 -1.24 5.83 -5.85
N ALA A 23 -1.71 4.60 -5.80
CA ALA A 23 -1.14 3.48 -6.53
C ALA A 23 -2.26 2.67 -7.19
N SER A 24 -2.04 2.21 -8.42
CA SER A 24 -2.83 1.13 -9.01
C SER A 24 -2.32 -0.20 -8.47
N LEU A 25 -3.26 -1.14 -8.30
CA LEU A 25 -3.01 -2.51 -7.84
C LEU A 25 -3.67 -3.45 -8.85
N LEU A 26 -2.86 -4.06 -9.72
CA LEU A 26 -3.32 -5.07 -10.67
C LEU A 26 -3.24 -6.44 -10.00
N LEU A 27 -4.37 -7.14 -9.94
CA LEU A 27 -4.43 -8.50 -9.44
C LEU A 27 -4.22 -9.49 -10.58
N HIS A 28 -3.79 -10.70 -10.24
CA HIS A 28 -3.60 -11.81 -11.16
C HIS A 28 -4.83 -12.12 -12.04
N ASP A 29 -6.05 -11.91 -11.53
CA ASP A 29 -7.30 -12.12 -12.25
C ASP A 29 -7.64 -10.99 -13.23
N GLY A 30 -6.77 -9.99 -13.36
CA GLY A 30 -6.98 -8.79 -14.17
C GLY A 30 -7.83 -7.72 -13.48
N SER A 31 -8.33 -7.96 -12.26
CA SER A 31 -9.04 -6.94 -11.50
C SER A 31 -8.08 -5.78 -11.15
N LEU A 32 -8.50 -4.56 -11.46
CA LEU A 32 -7.74 -3.36 -11.12
C LEU A 32 -8.34 -2.70 -9.88
N TRP A 33 -7.50 -2.36 -8.92
CA TRP A 33 -7.85 -1.55 -7.76
C TRP A 33 -7.00 -0.29 -7.70
N GLN A 34 -7.50 0.73 -7.02
CA GLN A 34 -6.76 1.95 -6.72
C GLN A 34 -6.70 2.15 -5.21
N PHE A 35 -5.49 2.34 -4.69
CA PHE A 35 -5.26 2.87 -3.36
C PHE A 35 -4.94 4.37 -3.47
N ALA A 36 -5.58 5.22 -2.67
CA ALA A 36 -5.30 6.66 -2.63
C ALA A 36 -5.14 7.13 -1.18
N THR A 37 -4.31 8.16 -0.99
CA THR A 37 -4.05 8.73 0.33
C THR A 37 -4.27 10.24 0.38
N GLY A 38 -4.74 10.72 1.53
CA GLY A 38 -4.77 12.14 1.88
C GLY A 38 -3.39 12.71 2.24
N ALA A 39 -2.39 11.85 2.46
CA ALA A 39 -1.01 12.26 2.76
C ALA A 39 -0.30 12.88 1.56
N GLU A 40 0.85 13.51 1.82
CA GLU A 40 1.67 14.16 0.79
C GLU A 40 2.31 13.16 -0.16
N SER A 41 2.69 11.98 0.35
CA SER A 41 3.30 10.92 -0.44
C SER A 41 2.81 9.52 -0.03
N LEU A 42 2.88 8.63 -1.02
CA LEU A 42 2.74 7.19 -0.95
C LEU A 42 4.02 6.60 -1.55
N GLU A 43 4.55 5.59 -0.87
CA GLU A 43 5.75 4.87 -1.30
C GLU A 43 5.44 3.38 -1.46
N ILE A 44 6.22 2.71 -2.31
CA ILE A 44 6.20 1.25 -2.45
C ILE A 44 7.53 0.73 -1.92
N ASP A 45 7.47 -0.13 -0.91
CA ASP A 45 8.62 -0.78 -0.30
C ASP A 45 8.53 -2.31 -0.43
N GLU A 46 9.67 -2.98 -0.21
CA GLU A 46 9.73 -4.43 -0.07
C GLU A 46 9.02 -4.92 1.18
N SER A 47 8.42 -6.10 1.10
CA SER A 47 7.73 -6.73 2.21
C SER A 47 7.73 -8.26 2.13
N LEU A 48 7.12 -8.91 3.12
CA LEU A 48 7.11 -10.36 3.25
C LEU A 48 5.70 -10.90 3.52
N TRP A 49 5.31 -11.93 2.77
CA TRP A 49 4.13 -12.75 3.04
C TRP A 49 4.56 -14.15 3.46
N VAL A 50 4.06 -14.65 4.59
CA VAL A 50 4.33 -16.02 5.04
C VAL A 50 3.12 -16.89 4.73
N ASP A 51 3.31 -17.95 3.94
CA ASP A 51 2.21 -18.87 3.60
C ASP A 51 1.88 -19.85 4.74
N GLY A 52 0.86 -20.69 4.53
CA GLY A 52 0.42 -21.68 5.52
C GLY A 52 1.45 -22.77 5.87
N ASN A 53 2.52 -22.92 5.08
CA ASN A 53 3.63 -23.82 5.37
C ASN A 53 4.81 -23.09 6.04
N GLY A 54 4.63 -21.83 6.43
CA GLY A 54 5.68 -21.01 7.02
C GLY A 54 6.74 -20.53 6.02
N ARG A 55 6.49 -20.64 4.70
CA ARG A 55 7.48 -20.19 3.69
C ARG A 55 7.34 -18.68 3.43
N PRO A 56 8.45 -17.93 3.45
CA PRO A 56 8.47 -16.51 3.12
C PRO A 56 8.37 -16.29 1.61
N HIS A 57 7.53 -15.35 1.19
CA HIS A 57 7.39 -14.87 -0.18
C HIS A 57 7.65 -13.36 -0.23
N PRO A 58 8.57 -12.87 -1.09
CA PRO A 58 8.75 -11.44 -1.28
C PRO A 58 7.49 -10.86 -1.92
N VAL A 59 7.01 -9.77 -1.34
CA VAL A 59 5.87 -8.99 -1.85
C VAL A 59 6.18 -7.50 -1.68
N GLN A 60 5.27 -6.64 -2.12
CA GLN A 60 5.37 -5.20 -1.94
C GLN A 60 4.47 -4.74 -0.79
N GLN A 61 4.71 -3.53 -0.30
CA GLN A 61 3.82 -2.83 0.62
C GLN A 61 3.68 -1.37 0.20
N LEU A 62 2.52 -0.77 0.49
CA LEU A 62 2.35 0.67 0.41
C LEU A 62 2.69 1.29 1.75
N VAL A 63 3.46 2.38 1.74
CA VAL A 63 3.92 3.06 2.95
C VAL A 63 3.49 4.52 2.91
N ILE A 64 2.82 4.96 3.99
CA ILE A 64 2.59 6.37 4.29
C ILE A 64 3.41 6.70 5.52
N GLN A 65 4.32 7.67 5.40
CA GLN A 65 5.20 8.09 6.49
C GLN A 65 5.08 9.58 6.80
N GLY A 66 5.40 9.96 8.03
CA GLY A 66 5.37 11.35 8.44
C GLY A 66 5.56 11.57 9.94
N MET A 67 5.27 12.80 10.37
CA MET A 67 5.23 13.18 11.78
C MET A 67 3.79 13.34 12.25
N ALA A 68 3.51 12.88 13.46
CA ALA A 68 2.23 13.12 14.14
C ALA A 68 2.48 13.86 15.44
N SER A 69 1.51 14.72 15.83
CA SER A 69 1.50 15.37 17.14
C SER A 69 1.36 14.33 18.27
N ARG A 70 1.65 14.71 19.53
CA ARG A 70 1.43 13.82 20.69
C ARG A 70 -0.03 13.36 20.83
N GLY A 71 -0.99 14.13 20.32
CA GLY A 71 -2.41 13.77 20.32
C GLY A 71 -2.81 12.80 19.20
N GLY A 72 -1.87 12.37 18.35
CA GLY A 72 -2.16 11.58 17.16
C GLY A 72 -2.56 12.45 15.97
N GLY A 73 -3.26 11.83 15.02
CA GLY A 73 -3.73 12.44 13.78
C GLY A 73 -4.74 11.56 13.05
N ASN A 74 -5.40 12.14 12.05
CA ASN A 74 -6.25 11.40 11.11
C ASN A 74 -5.46 11.17 9.81
N PHE A 75 -5.47 9.93 9.31
CA PHE A 75 -4.74 9.52 8.12
C PHE A 75 -5.71 8.92 7.12
N ALA A 76 -6.26 9.76 6.24
CA ALA A 76 -7.25 9.34 5.26
C ALA A 76 -6.63 8.48 4.16
N TRP A 77 -7.26 7.36 3.85
CA TRP A 77 -6.95 6.51 2.70
C TRP A 77 -8.23 5.90 2.12
N LEU A 78 -8.16 5.51 0.87
CA LEU A 78 -9.25 4.87 0.14
C LEU A 78 -8.69 3.67 -0.64
N LEU A 79 -9.44 2.57 -0.64
CA LEU A 79 -9.22 1.43 -1.53
C LEU A 79 -10.49 1.21 -2.35
N LYS A 80 -10.37 1.26 -3.67
CA LYS A 80 -11.51 1.20 -4.59
C LYS A 80 -11.23 0.23 -5.74
N LYS A 81 -12.20 -0.62 -6.08
CA LYS A 81 -12.17 -1.42 -7.31
C LYS A 81 -12.47 -0.53 -8.51
N MET A 82 -11.69 -0.67 -9.57
CA MET A 82 -11.81 0.08 -10.81
C MET A 82 -12.53 -0.81 -11.84
N GLY A 83 -13.64 -0.32 -12.38
CA GLY A 83 -14.57 -1.11 -13.20
C GLY A 83 -15.82 -1.47 -12.42
#